data_AF-A0A669ERN1-F1
#
_entry.id   AF-A0A669ERN1-F1
#
_cell.length_a   1.000
_cell.length_b   1.000
_cell.length_c   1.000
_cell.angle_alpha   90.00
_cell.angle_beta   90.00
_cell.angle_gamma   90.00
#
_symmetry.space_group_name_H-M   'P 1'
#
loop_
_entity.id
_entity.type
_entity.pdbx_description
1 polymer ?
#
loop_
_entity_poly.entity_id
_entity_poly.type
_entity_poly.pdbx_seq_one_letter_code
_entity_poly.pdbx_strand_id
1 'polypeptide(L)'
;MTFDSTSTLLATGGCDGTIKLWDVVKQYCTHNLKGSSGVVHLVQFHPNTDLLQLFSSSLDCGIRIWDLRSSQCVSVLQSHYSAVTSLSFSPDGNTMVSSGRDKICTVWDLKTRKAKRTVPVYEAVEGVVILPGSTDLTEIGVKSKDLHFITAGSKGVLRVWEASTARCVYTQTLPSTLPSASEEDENDNPRSLTYLFHLPASARLATVTAEHNILLYQLPALTTQQQFVGYSDEVLDVKFLGKGDSHIVVATNSCQLKVFELLTNSCQILYGHTDTVLTLDVFKKGSLFASCAKDRSVRVWHMDSDSGQVRCVAQGSGHTNAVGSIACSRMKASFVATGSQDCTVKVWDLPADCSAEGGIRQLTARATEKAHDKDVNSVAVSPNDKLLASGSQDRTAKLWSLTGEGTVGLLGVFRGHRRGVWAVCFSPVDQVLATTSADGTAKLWSLQDFSCLKVIFVSRGTQLLTSGSDGLVKLWTIKTNECVKTLDAHQDKVWGLHASRVDTLFVVLLGLLKGSLSVTQT
;
A
#
# COMPACT_ATOMS: atom_id res chain seq x y z
N MET A 1 -6.53 23.22 -12.71
CA MET A 1 -5.53 24.09 -13.36
C MET A 1 -4.87 23.33 -14.48
N THR A 2 -4.41 24.01 -15.54
CA THR A 2 -3.78 23.34 -16.68
C THR A 2 -2.81 24.29 -17.38
N PHE A 3 -1.76 23.76 -17.99
CA PHE A 3 -0.85 24.51 -18.83
C PHE A 3 -1.21 24.32 -20.30
N ASP A 4 -0.95 25.33 -21.12
CA ASP A 4 -0.90 25.16 -22.56
C ASP A 4 0.31 24.28 -22.96
N SER A 5 0.24 23.66 -24.13
CA SER A 5 1.30 22.84 -24.74
C SER A 5 2.63 23.60 -24.88
N THR A 6 2.58 24.92 -25.04
CA THR A 6 3.77 25.80 -25.08
C THR A 6 4.33 26.15 -23.71
N SER A 7 3.65 25.79 -22.62
CA SER A 7 3.94 26.18 -21.23
C SER A 7 3.97 27.69 -20.95
N THR A 8 3.51 28.53 -21.88
CA THR A 8 3.48 29.99 -21.72
C THR A 8 2.27 30.47 -20.92
N LEU A 9 1.12 29.80 -21.10
CA LEU A 9 -0.13 30.13 -20.47
C LEU A 9 -0.54 29.09 -19.42
N LEU A 10 -1.01 29.57 -18.28
CA LEU A 10 -1.59 28.77 -17.20
C LEU A 10 -3.05 29.16 -17.00
N ALA A 11 -3.96 28.19 -17.07
CA ALA A 11 -5.37 28.40 -16.76
C ALA A 11 -5.71 27.88 -15.36
N THR A 12 -6.41 28.69 -14.59
CA THR A 12 -6.90 28.37 -13.24
C THR A 12 -8.40 28.58 -13.17
N GLY A 13 -9.14 27.55 -12.79
CA GLY A 13 -10.57 27.65 -12.46
C GLY A 13 -10.75 27.86 -10.96
N GLY A 14 -11.55 28.84 -10.57
CA GLY A 14 -11.87 29.14 -9.19
C GLY A 14 -13.17 28.46 -8.73
N CYS A 15 -13.30 28.30 -7.41
CA CYS A 15 -14.56 27.89 -6.78
C CYS A 15 -15.66 28.97 -6.93
N ASP A 16 -15.29 30.21 -7.21
CA ASP A 16 -16.18 31.34 -7.48
C ASP A 16 -16.75 31.36 -8.90
N GLY A 17 -16.43 30.35 -9.73
CA GLY A 17 -16.86 30.26 -11.12
C GLY A 17 -16.03 31.08 -12.11
N THR A 18 -15.01 31.79 -11.64
CA THR A 18 -14.12 32.56 -12.52
C THR A 18 -13.00 31.69 -13.06
N ILE A 19 -12.65 31.90 -14.33
CA ILE A 19 -11.49 31.27 -14.95
C ILE A 19 -10.49 32.36 -15.28
N LYS A 20 -9.30 32.26 -14.70
CA LYS A 20 -8.20 33.19 -14.92
C LYS A 20 -7.11 32.54 -15.76
N LEU A 21 -6.56 33.33 -16.66
CA LEU A 21 -5.41 32.96 -17.47
C LEU A 21 -4.22 33.80 -17.08
N TRP A 22 -3.08 33.15 -16.93
CA TRP A 22 -1.85 33.75 -16.46
C TRP A 22 -0.76 33.53 -17.50
N ASP A 23 -0.05 34.60 -17.84
CA ASP A 23 1.23 34.49 -18.54
C ASP A 23 2.29 34.09 -17.50
N VAL A 24 2.84 32.89 -17.64
CA VAL A 24 3.82 32.34 -16.68
C VAL A 24 5.13 33.11 -16.74
N VAL A 25 5.53 33.58 -17.92
CA VAL A 25 6.80 34.28 -18.13
C VAL A 25 6.72 35.69 -17.57
N LYS A 26 5.61 36.39 -17.83
CA LYS A 26 5.43 37.78 -17.42
C LYS A 26 4.73 37.96 -16.07
N GLN A 27 4.25 36.87 -15.47
CA GLN A 27 3.63 36.82 -14.14
C GLN A 27 2.42 37.74 -13.95
N TYR A 28 1.61 37.95 -15.00
CA TYR A 28 0.35 38.69 -14.87
C TYR A 28 -0.84 37.93 -15.45
N CYS A 29 -2.04 38.32 -14.99
CA CYS A 29 -3.31 37.78 -15.47
C CYS A 29 -3.65 38.41 -16.83
N THR A 30 -3.74 37.60 -17.87
CA THR A 30 -4.07 38.05 -19.24
C THR A 30 -5.56 38.21 -19.42
N HIS A 31 -6.35 37.22 -18.99
CA HIS A 31 -7.80 37.20 -19.16
C HIS A 31 -8.52 36.76 -17.89
N ASN A 32 -9.70 37.34 -17.69
CA ASN A 32 -10.62 36.97 -16.63
C ASN A 32 -11.97 36.60 -17.26
N LEU A 33 -12.18 35.29 -17.45
CA LEU A 33 -13.38 34.75 -18.08
C LEU A 33 -14.45 34.54 -17.01
N LYS A 34 -15.55 35.27 -17.15
CA LYS A 34 -16.73 35.19 -16.28
C LYS A 34 -17.91 34.67 -17.08
N GLY A 35 -18.69 33.75 -16.50
CA GLY A 35 -19.89 33.19 -17.15
C GLY A 35 -20.17 31.73 -16.83
N SER A 36 -19.23 31.05 -16.15
CA SER A 36 -19.45 29.73 -15.57
C SER A 36 -20.40 29.83 -14.37
N SER A 37 -21.42 28.96 -14.30
CA SER A 37 -22.36 28.94 -13.16
C SER A 37 -21.89 27.93 -12.12
N GLY A 38 -21.26 28.43 -11.06
CA GLY A 38 -20.78 27.63 -9.93
C GLY A 38 -19.31 27.22 -10.04
N VAL A 39 -18.92 26.22 -9.25
CA VAL A 39 -17.52 25.74 -9.15
C VAL A 39 -17.03 25.22 -10.49
N VAL A 40 -15.84 25.66 -10.92
CA VAL A 40 -15.17 25.12 -12.09
C VAL A 40 -14.39 23.87 -11.68
N HIS A 41 -14.79 22.71 -12.19
CA HIS A 41 -14.15 21.43 -11.84
C HIS A 41 -12.94 21.13 -12.71
N LEU A 42 -13.05 21.41 -14.00
CA LEU A 42 -12.01 21.10 -14.98
C LEU A 42 -11.79 22.27 -15.93
N VAL A 43 -10.53 22.45 -16.32
CA VAL A 43 -10.11 23.39 -17.34
C VAL A 43 -9.05 22.70 -18.21
N GLN A 44 -9.18 22.74 -19.53
CA GLN A 44 -8.23 22.14 -20.47
C GLN A 44 -8.08 23.00 -21.73
N PHE A 45 -6.85 23.21 -22.19
CA PHE A 45 -6.58 23.86 -23.46
C PHE A 45 -6.81 22.90 -24.63
N HIS A 46 -7.17 23.48 -25.78
CA HIS A 46 -7.17 22.75 -27.04
C HIS A 46 -5.72 22.34 -27.43
N PRO A 47 -5.49 21.13 -27.97
CA PRO A 47 -4.12 20.67 -28.31
C PRO A 47 -3.45 21.47 -29.43
N ASN A 48 -4.24 22.03 -30.35
CA ASN A 48 -3.72 22.95 -31.37
C ASN A 48 -3.65 24.37 -30.80
N THR A 49 -2.43 24.90 -30.69
CA THR A 49 -2.11 26.25 -30.22
C THR A 49 -2.70 27.35 -31.06
N ASP A 50 -2.92 27.13 -32.36
CA ASP A 50 -3.39 28.17 -33.28
C ASP A 50 -4.86 28.54 -33.05
N LEU A 51 -5.65 27.57 -32.54
CA LEU A 51 -7.07 27.77 -32.29
C LEU A 51 -7.33 28.59 -31.01
N LEU A 52 -6.35 28.69 -30.10
CA LEU A 52 -6.44 29.45 -28.84
C LEU A 52 -7.80 29.28 -28.14
N GLN A 53 -8.22 28.02 -27.96
CA GLN A 53 -9.49 27.66 -27.32
C GLN A 53 -9.25 27.02 -25.95
N LEU A 54 -10.11 27.36 -25.01
CA LEU A 54 -10.11 26.81 -23.65
C LEU A 54 -11.46 26.14 -23.37
N PHE A 55 -11.40 24.93 -22.84
CA PHE A 55 -12.56 24.16 -22.41
C PHE A 55 -12.67 24.21 -20.90
N SER A 56 -13.87 24.39 -20.38
CA SER A 56 -14.14 24.36 -18.95
C SER A 56 -15.42 23.62 -18.63
N SER A 57 -15.43 22.87 -17.52
CA SER A 57 -16.67 22.33 -16.95
C SER A 57 -17.01 23.01 -15.63
N SER A 58 -18.30 23.26 -15.42
CA SER A 58 -18.85 23.81 -14.18
C SER A 58 -19.87 22.87 -13.54
N LEU A 59 -20.35 23.25 -12.35
CA LEU A 59 -21.38 22.52 -11.60
C LEU A 59 -22.69 22.32 -12.39
N ASP A 60 -22.96 23.18 -13.38
CA ASP A 60 -24.09 23.05 -14.33
C ASP A 60 -23.95 21.87 -15.32
N CYS A 61 -22.92 21.04 -15.18
CA CYS A 61 -22.62 19.87 -16.02
C CYS A 61 -22.36 20.21 -17.50
N GLY A 62 -22.32 21.51 -17.83
CA GLY A 62 -22.06 22.00 -19.18
C GLY A 62 -20.56 22.13 -19.44
N ILE A 63 -20.13 21.76 -20.65
CA ILE A 63 -18.76 22.00 -21.11
C ILE A 63 -18.79 23.27 -21.97
N ARG A 64 -18.10 24.31 -21.52
CA ARG A 64 -18.04 25.62 -22.20
C ARG A 64 -16.76 25.71 -23.01
N ILE A 65 -16.88 26.26 -24.22
CA ILE A 65 -15.77 26.56 -25.11
C ILE A 65 -15.55 28.07 -25.09
N TRP A 66 -14.38 28.49 -24.68
CA TRP A 66 -13.94 29.88 -24.65
C TRP A 66 -12.93 30.12 -25.77
N ASP A 67 -13.11 31.20 -26.52
CA ASP A 67 -12.09 31.67 -27.45
C ASP A 67 -11.27 32.76 -26.75
N LEU A 68 -9.95 32.57 -26.69
CA LEU A 68 -9.05 33.49 -26.00
C LEU A 68 -8.82 34.77 -26.79
N ARG A 69 -8.99 34.74 -28.12
CA ARG A 69 -8.84 35.94 -28.96
C ARG A 69 -9.97 36.93 -28.71
N SER A 70 -11.20 36.45 -28.64
CA SER A 70 -12.38 37.26 -28.36
C SER A 70 -12.69 37.40 -26.86
N SER A 71 -12.09 36.57 -26.01
CA SER A 71 -12.38 36.48 -24.57
C SER A 71 -13.86 36.21 -24.26
N GLN A 72 -14.55 35.50 -25.14
CA GLN A 72 -15.99 35.19 -25.02
C GLN A 72 -16.26 33.69 -25.01
N CYS A 73 -17.39 33.32 -24.41
CA CYS A 73 -17.92 31.97 -24.46
C CYS A 73 -18.56 31.74 -25.84
N VAL A 74 -17.97 30.85 -26.62
CA VAL A 74 -18.37 30.55 -28.00
C VAL A 74 -19.54 29.57 -28.05
N SER A 75 -19.52 28.55 -27.18
CA SER A 75 -20.54 27.50 -27.17
C SER A 75 -20.60 26.81 -25.82
N VAL A 76 -21.79 26.27 -25.51
CA VAL A 76 -22.04 25.43 -24.34
C VAL A 76 -22.50 24.06 -24.84
N LEU A 77 -21.74 23.03 -24.54
CA LEU A 77 -22.04 21.64 -24.86
C LEU A 77 -22.77 21.02 -23.68
N GLN A 78 -24.03 20.62 -23.90
CA GLN A 78 -24.87 19.97 -22.89
C GLN A 78 -25.17 18.53 -23.32
N SER A 79 -24.69 17.57 -22.53
CA SER A 79 -24.99 16.14 -22.69
C SER A 79 -24.90 15.39 -21.37
N HIS A 80 -24.13 15.89 -20.41
CA HIS A 80 -23.95 15.25 -19.11
C HIS A 80 -25.04 15.68 -18.13
N TYR A 81 -25.42 14.74 -17.27
CA TYR A 81 -26.40 14.94 -16.19
C TYR A 81 -25.75 15.07 -14.81
N SER A 82 -24.42 14.94 -14.75
CA SER A 82 -23.61 15.08 -13.55
C SER A 82 -22.26 15.73 -13.89
N ALA A 83 -21.43 15.96 -12.86
CA ALA A 83 -20.15 16.64 -13.00
C ALA A 83 -19.25 15.94 -14.03
N VAL A 84 -18.72 16.73 -14.96
CA VAL A 84 -17.72 16.30 -15.95
C VAL A 84 -16.36 16.27 -15.29
N THR A 85 -15.76 15.08 -15.26
CA THR A 85 -14.55 14.76 -14.49
C THR A 85 -13.27 14.87 -15.32
N SER A 86 -13.33 14.48 -16.60
CA SER A 86 -12.17 14.48 -17.49
C SER A 86 -12.57 14.83 -18.92
N LEU A 87 -11.63 15.44 -19.64
CA LEU A 87 -11.70 15.75 -21.06
C LEU A 87 -10.41 15.23 -21.73
N SER A 88 -10.54 14.68 -22.93
CA SER A 88 -9.40 14.27 -23.76
C SER A 88 -9.65 14.62 -25.22
N PHE A 89 -8.60 15.09 -25.89
CA PHE A 89 -8.64 15.45 -27.30
C PHE A 89 -7.95 14.40 -28.15
N SER A 90 -8.45 14.20 -29.37
CA SER A 90 -7.75 13.39 -30.37
C SER A 90 -6.51 14.12 -30.89
N PRO A 91 -5.50 13.40 -31.41
CA PRO A 91 -4.29 14.02 -31.96
C PRO A 91 -4.55 14.99 -33.12
N ASP A 92 -5.65 14.80 -33.86
CA ASP A 92 -6.05 15.69 -34.95
C ASP A 92 -6.80 16.95 -34.46
N GLY A 93 -7.09 17.05 -33.16
CA GLY A 93 -7.81 18.17 -32.54
C GLY A 93 -9.27 18.32 -32.97
N ASN A 94 -9.84 17.40 -33.73
CA ASN A 94 -11.23 17.55 -34.22
C ASN A 94 -12.25 16.80 -33.36
N THR A 95 -11.81 15.80 -32.61
CA THR A 95 -12.68 14.96 -31.78
C THR A 95 -12.30 15.13 -30.31
N MET A 96 -13.30 15.21 -29.45
CA MET A 96 -13.11 15.29 -28.01
C MET A 96 -13.95 14.21 -27.33
N VAL A 97 -13.42 13.59 -26.29
CA VAL A 97 -14.17 12.68 -25.41
C VAL A 97 -14.29 13.34 -24.04
N SER A 98 -15.50 13.39 -23.52
CA SER A 98 -15.79 13.84 -22.16
C SER A 98 -16.30 12.67 -21.31
N SER A 99 -15.89 12.63 -20.05
CA SER A 99 -16.38 11.67 -19.06
C SER A 99 -17.09 12.37 -17.91
N GLY A 100 -18.13 11.74 -17.36
CA GLY A 100 -18.86 12.25 -16.21
C GLY A 100 -19.14 11.19 -15.14
N ARG A 101 -19.52 11.67 -13.95
CA ARG A 101 -20.03 10.83 -12.85
C ARG A 101 -21.43 10.27 -13.10
N ASP A 102 -22.07 10.67 -14.21
CA ASP A 102 -23.35 10.14 -14.70
C ASP A 102 -23.23 8.76 -15.37
N LYS A 103 -22.07 8.11 -15.24
CA LYS A 103 -21.75 6.78 -15.76
C LYS A 103 -21.69 6.70 -17.30
N ILE A 104 -21.45 7.85 -17.94
CA ILE A 104 -21.49 8.03 -19.39
C ILE A 104 -20.22 8.74 -19.88
N CYS A 105 -19.76 8.36 -21.06
CA CYS A 105 -18.77 9.10 -21.84
C CYS A 105 -19.40 9.61 -23.14
N THR A 106 -19.16 10.86 -23.52
CA THR A 106 -19.69 11.44 -24.76
C THR A 106 -18.56 11.78 -25.72
N VAL A 107 -18.69 11.34 -26.97
CA VAL A 107 -17.79 11.65 -28.08
C VAL A 107 -18.35 12.84 -28.84
N TRP A 108 -17.56 13.90 -28.97
CA TRP A 108 -17.90 15.17 -29.58
C TRP A 108 -17.13 15.40 -30.87
N ASP A 109 -17.81 16.00 -31.84
CA ASP A 109 -17.15 16.61 -33.00
C ASP A 109 -17.01 18.11 -32.78
N LEU A 110 -15.78 18.60 -32.72
CA LEU A 110 -15.49 20.02 -32.44
C LEU A 110 -15.77 20.92 -33.65
N LYS A 111 -15.78 20.41 -34.88
CA LYS A 111 -16.12 21.20 -36.07
C LYS A 111 -17.61 21.53 -36.09
N THR A 112 -18.45 20.54 -35.78
CA THR A 112 -19.91 20.71 -35.76
C THR A 112 -20.46 21.10 -34.39
N ARG A 113 -19.65 20.97 -33.33
CA ARG A 113 -20.00 21.23 -31.93
C ARG A 113 -21.21 20.41 -31.46
N LYS A 114 -21.33 19.19 -31.97
CA LYS A 114 -22.41 18.26 -31.63
C LYS A 114 -21.86 16.97 -31.04
N ALA A 115 -22.64 16.35 -30.17
CA ALA A 115 -22.36 15.00 -29.69
C ALA A 115 -22.54 14.03 -30.86
N LYS A 116 -21.47 13.30 -31.21
CA LYS A 116 -21.52 12.21 -32.18
C LYS A 116 -22.14 10.97 -31.57
N ARG A 117 -21.75 10.64 -30.34
CA ARG A 117 -22.12 9.38 -29.69
C ARG A 117 -22.05 9.51 -28.17
N THR A 118 -22.93 8.80 -27.49
CA THR A 118 -22.96 8.65 -26.04
C THR A 118 -22.70 7.18 -25.72
N VAL A 119 -21.67 6.90 -24.92
CA VAL A 119 -21.19 5.56 -24.53
C VAL A 119 -21.54 5.34 -23.06
N PRO A 120 -22.49 4.45 -22.73
CA PRO A 120 -22.78 4.11 -21.34
C PRO A 120 -21.70 3.17 -20.79
N VAL A 121 -20.95 3.62 -19.78
CA VAL A 121 -19.86 2.86 -19.15
C VAL A 121 -20.37 2.07 -17.93
N TYR A 122 -21.54 2.46 -17.39
CA TYR A 122 -22.19 1.87 -16.21
C TYR A 122 -21.30 1.88 -14.96
N GLU A 123 -20.43 2.88 -14.86
CA GLU A 123 -19.48 3.11 -13.77
C GLU A 123 -19.13 4.61 -13.73
N ALA A 124 -18.95 5.19 -12.55
CA ALA A 124 -18.51 6.59 -12.46
C ALA A 124 -17.06 6.70 -12.98
N VAL A 125 -16.87 7.50 -14.02
CA VAL A 125 -15.56 7.67 -14.67
C VAL A 125 -14.94 8.95 -14.13
N GLU A 126 -13.73 8.86 -13.59
CA GLU A 126 -12.98 10.03 -13.11
C GLU A 126 -11.92 10.47 -14.13
N GLY A 127 -11.41 9.56 -14.97
CA GLY A 127 -10.37 9.85 -15.96
C GLY A 127 -10.65 9.25 -17.33
N VAL A 128 -10.38 10.02 -18.39
CA VAL A 128 -10.45 9.54 -19.78
C VAL A 128 -9.24 9.99 -20.58
N VAL A 129 -8.71 9.09 -21.40
CA VAL A 129 -7.57 9.35 -22.29
C VAL A 129 -7.84 8.73 -23.65
N ILE A 130 -7.67 9.52 -24.71
CA ILE A 130 -7.68 9.01 -26.09
C ILE A 130 -6.29 8.49 -26.43
N LEU A 131 -6.24 7.28 -27.00
CA LEU A 131 -4.98 6.70 -27.45
C LEU A 131 -4.59 7.26 -28.83
N PRO A 132 -3.30 7.54 -29.06
CA PRO A 132 -2.84 7.94 -30.38
C PRO A 132 -3.04 6.77 -31.36
N GLY A 133 -3.72 7.02 -32.48
CA GLY A 133 -4.04 6.00 -33.49
C GLY A 133 -2.84 5.41 -34.24
N SER A 134 -1.61 5.75 -33.85
CA SER A 134 -0.36 5.26 -34.43
C SER A 134 0.25 4.06 -33.69
N THR A 135 -0.33 3.61 -32.58
CA THR A 135 0.15 2.44 -31.84
C THR A 135 -0.63 1.18 -32.23
N ASP A 136 0.09 0.13 -32.63
CA ASP A 136 -0.49 -1.20 -32.83
C ASP A 136 -0.92 -1.79 -31.48
N LEU A 137 -2.22 -1.79 -31.20
CA LEU A 137 -2.83 -2.25 -29.94
C LEU A 137 -3.37 -3.69 -30.05
N THR A 138 -2.77 -4.51 -30.90
CA THR A 138 -3.25 -5.86 -31.23
C THR A 138 -3.29 -6.80 -30.02
N GLU A 139 -2.41 -6.61 -29.04
CA GLU A 139 -2.40 -7.35 -27.76
C GLU A 139 -3.62 -7.07 -26.88
N ILE A 140 -4.26 -5.90 -27.04
CA ILE A 140 -5.48 -5.50 -26.31
C ILE A 140 -6.75 -5.95 -27.08
N GLY A 141 -6.61 -6.61 -28.23
CA GLY A 141 -7.73 -7.01 -29.08
C GLY A 141 -8.30 -5.88 -29.97
N VAL A 142 -7.62 -4.74 -30.03
CA VAL A 142 -7.95 -3.63 -30.94
C VAL A 142 -7.58 -4.03 -32.37
N LYS A 143 -8.59 -4.29 -33.20
CA LYS A 143 -8.42 -4.71 -34.60
C LYS A 143 -8.75 -3.61 -35.62
N SER A 144 -9.37 -2.52 -35.20
CA SER A 144 -9.78 -1.41 -36.07
C SER A 144 -8.83 -0.21 -35.92
N LYS A 145 -8.67 0.55 -37.01
CA LYS A 145 -7.98 1.86 -37.03
C LYS A 145 -8.84 2.98 -36.44
N ASP A 146 -9.96 2.63 -35.81
CA ASP A 146 -10.91 3.58 -35.25
C ASP A 146 -10.36 4.22 -33.98
N LEU A 147 -10.95 5.34 -33.55
CA LEU A 147 -10.55 6.04 -32.34
C LEU A 147 -10.85 5.17 -31.10
N HIS A 148 -9.81 4.89 -30.31
CA HIS A 148 -9.91 4.17 -29.05
C HIS A 148 -9.61 5.09 -27.88
N PHE A 149 -10.32 4.89 -26.76
CA PHE A 149 -10.08 5.62 -25.53
C PHE A 149 -10.10 4.70 -24.32
N ILE A 150 -9.36 5.09 -23.30
CA ILE A 150 -9.25 4.41 -22.01
C ILE A 150 -10.05 5.18 -20.97
N THR A 151 -10.84 4.45 -20.19
CA THR A 151 -11.55 4.99 -19.03
C THR A 151 -10.97 4.44 -17.74
N ALA A 152 -10.85 5.30 -16.74
CA ALA A 152 -10.51 4.97 -15.37
C ALA A 152 -11.67 5.42 -14.45
N GLY A 153 -12.17 4.53 -13.61
CA GLY A 153 -13.36 4.78 -12.79
C GLY A 153 -13.36 4.13 -11.41
N SER A 154 -14.52 4.20 -10.76
CA SER A 154 -14.75 3.77 -9.37
C SER A 154 -14.51 2.29 -9.09
N LYS A 155 -14.60 1.40 -10.09
CA LYS A 155 -14.34 -0.04 -9.95
C LYS A 155 -12.86 -0.37 -9.90
N GLY A 156 -11.99 0.59 -10.19
CA GLY A 156 -10.54 0.43 -10.06
C GLY A 156 -9.90 -0.32 -11.23
N VAL A 157 -10.56 -0.34 -12.39
CA VAL A 157 -10.16 -1.13 -13.56
C VAL A 157 -10.04 -0.20 -14.76
N LEU A 158 -8.96 -0.36 -15.54
CA LEU A 158 -8.84 0.29 -16.84
C LEU A 158 -9.64 -0.48 -17.90
N ARG A 159 -10.46 0.25 -18.64
CA ARG A 159 -11.21 -0.29 -19.78
C ARG A 159 -10.88 0.45 -21.05
N VAL A 160 -10.80 -0.27 -22.16
CA VAL A 160 -10.58 0.29 -23.50
C VAL A 160 -11.86 0.19 -24.30
N TRP A 161 -12.28 1.32 -24.88
CA TRP A 161 -13.51 1.46 -25.64
C TRP A 161 -13.21 1.88 -27.07
N GLU A 162 -14.01 1.36 -27.99
CA GLU A 162 -14.04 1.81 -29.39
C GLU A 162 -15.09 2.91 -29.56
N ALA A 163 -14.68 4.09 -30.02
CA ALA A 163 -15.55 5.27 -30.09
C ALA A 163 -16.66 5.17 -31.16
N SER A 164 -16.43 4.41 -32.24
CA SER A 164 -17.40 4.24 -33.33
C SER A 164 -18.55 3.31 -32.92
N THR A 165 -18.22 2.15 -32.34
CA THR A 165 -19.18 1.10 -31.99
C THR A 165 -19.72 1.20 -30.57
N ALA A 166 -19.09 2.00 -29.69
CA ALA A 166 -19.37 2.06 -28.25
C ALA A 166 -19.17 0.72 -27.53
N ARG A 167 -18.34 -0.18 -28.08
CA ARG A 167 -18.03 -1.49 -27.47
C ARG A 167 -16.82 -1.40 -26.56
N CYS A 168 -16.89 -2.09 -25.42
CA CYS A 168 -15.75 -2.33 -24.57
C CYS A 168 -14.88 -3.42 -25.23
N VAL A 169 -13.69 -3.05 -25.67
CA VAL A 169 -12.74 -3.94 -26.34
C VAL A 169 -11.95 -4.73 -25.31
N TYR A 170 -11.60 -4.09 -24.19
CA TYR A 170 -10.78 -4.69 -23.15
C TYR A 170 -11.18 -4.20 -21.77
N THR A 171 -11.16 -5.11 -20.81
CA THR A 171 -11.32 -4.82 -19.39
C THR A 171 -10.15 -5.48 -18.67
N GLN A 172 -9.36 -4.68 -17.95
CA GLN A 172 -8.23 -5.19 -17.20
C GLN A 172 -8.69 -6.19 -16.13
N THR A 173 -8.09 -7.37 -16.12
CA THR A 173 -8.33 -8.39 -15.10
C THR A 173 -7.44 -8.11 -13.90
N LEU A 174 -8.03 -7.76 -12.76
CA LEU A 174 -7.29 -7.64 -11.51
C LEU A 174 -7.03 -9.04 -10.93
N PRO A 175 -5.86 -9.30 -10.31
CA PRO A 175 -5.63 -10.53 -9.55
C PRO A 175 -6.73 -10.68 -8.50
N SER A 176 -7.56 -11.71 -8.69
CA SER A 176 -8.78 -11.98 -7.95
C SER A 176 -8.47 -12.37 -6.51
N THR A 177 -8.64 -11.45 -5.57
CA THR A 177 -8.62 -11.73 -4.12
C THR A 177 -9.63 -10.91 -3.32
N LEU A 178 -10.64 -10.33 -3.96
CA LEU A 178 -11.76 -9.74 -3.25
C LEU A 178 -13.06 -10.39 -3.74
N PRO A 179 -13.96 -10.80 -2.84
CA PRO A 179 -15.33 -11.10 -3.23
C PRO A 179 -15.90 -9.83 -3.85
N SER A 180 -16.67 -10.00 -4.92
CA SER A 180 -17.43 -8.94 -5.58
C SER A 180 -18.02 -7.99 -4.52
N ALA A 181 -17.54 -6.76 -4.47
CA ALA A 181 -18.14 -5.74 -3.64
C ALA A 181 -19.63 -5.68 -3.98
N SER A 182 -20.48 -5.78 -2.96
CA SER A 182 -21.90 -5.49 -3.07
C SER A 182 -22.08 -4.14 -3.76
N GLU A 183 -23.07 -4.02 -4.65
CA GLU A 183 -23.33 -2.80 -5.44
C GLU A 183 -23.57 -1.54 -4.58
N GLU A 184 -23.71 -1.69 -3.26
CA GLU A 184 -23.93 -0.62 -2.29
C GLU A 184 -22.63 0.07 -1.80
N ASP A 185 -21.44 -0.54 -1.98
CA ASP A 185 -20.16 -0.02 -1.49
C ASP A 185 -19.27 0.63 -2.59
N GLU A 186 -19.81 0.94 -3.79
CA GLU A 186 -19.03 1.50 -4.92
C GLU A 186 -18.30 2.83 -4.58
N ASN A 187 -18.74 3.55 -3.54
CA ASN A 187 -18.15 4.82 -3.13
C ASN A 187 -16.85 4.68 -2.31
N ASP A 188 -16.58 3.52 -1.73
CA ASP A 188 -15.45 3.33 -0.79
C ASP A 188 -14.52 2.19 -1.25
N ASN A 189 -14.44 1.97 -2.56
CA ASN A 189 -13.49 1.02 -3.12
C ASN A 189 -12.07 1.63 -3.09
N PRO A 190 -11.12 1.05 -2.33
CA PRO A 190 -9.75 1.60 -2.20
C PRO A 190 -9.00 1.62 -3.54
N ARG A 191 -9.42 0.77 -4.48
CA ARG A 191 -8.85 0.68 -5.82
C ARG A 191 -9.45 1.67 -6.81
N SER A 192 -10.47 2.44 -6.44
CA SER A 192 -11.08 3.43 -7.34
C SER A 192 -10.01 4.35 -7.93
N LEU A 193 -10.06 4.54 -9.25
CA LEU A 193 -9.09 5.38 -9.95
C LEU A 193 -9.62 6.80 -10.00
N THR A 194 -8.85 7.74 -9.46
CA THR A 194 -9.21 9.15 -9.36
C THR A 194 -8.65 9.97 -10.52
N TYR A 195 -7.47 9.59 -11.03
CA TYR A 195 -6.84 10.27 -12.16
C TYR A 195 -6.27 9.27 -13.16
N LEU A 196 -6.27 9.69 -14.43
CA LEU A 196 -5.64 8.99 -15.55
C LEU A 196 -4.90 10.00 -16.40
N PHE A 197 -3.60 9.78 -16.57
CA PHE A 197 -2.72 10.61 -17.38
C PHE A 197 -2.01 9.77 -18.43
N HIS A 198 -1.89 10.31 -19.63
CA HIS A 198 -1.08 9.74 -20.68
C HIS A 198 0.28 10.43 -20.75
N LEU A 199 1.33 9.62 -20.87
CA LEU A 199 2.70 10.05 -21.06
C LEU A 199 3.14 9.64 -22.48
N PRO A 200 2.92 10.51 -23.49
CA PRO A 200 3.17 10.16 -24.89
C PRO A 200 4.64 9.80 -25.16
N ALA A 201 5.58 10.53 -24.55
CA ALA A 201 7.00 10.37 -24.80
C ALA A 201 7.55 8.99 -24.39
N SER A 202 6.94 8.35 -23.39
CA SER A 202 7.34 7.03 -22.89
C SER A 202 6.36 5.92 -23.28
N ALA A 203 5.28 6.24 -23.99
CA ALA A 203 4.14 5.35 -24.23
C ALA A 203 3.63 4.69 -22.93
N ARG A 204 3.50 5.49 -21.86
CA ARG A 204 3.04 5.04 -20.54
C ARG A 204 1.72 5.70 -20.16
N LEU A 205 0.97 5.05 -19.29
CA LEU A 205 -0.17 5.64 -18.60
C LEU A 205 0.15 5.69 -17.11
N ALA A 206 -0.18 6.81 -16.47
CA ALA A 206 -0.14 6.94 -15.04
C ALA A 206 -1.57 7.00 -14.52
N THR A 207 -1.91 6.16 -13.54
CA THR A 207 -3.16 6.30 -12.80
C THR A 207 -2.87 6.59 -11.34
N VAL A 208 -3.85 7.22 -10.69
CA VAL A 208 -3.81 7.46 -9.25
C VAL A 208 -5.03 6.78 -8.63
N THR A 209 -4.84 6.00 -7.58
CA THR A 209 -5.93 5.38 -6.81
C THR A 209 -6.45 6.34 -5.74
N ALA A 210 -7.64 6.08 -5.19
CA ALA A 210 -8.16 6.82 -4.04
C ALA A 210 -7.22 6.78 -2.82
N GLU A 211 -6.53 5.66 -2.60
CA GLU A 211 -5.48 5.53 -1.57
C GLU A 211 -4.14 6.22 -1.90
N HIS A 212 -4.13 7.14 -2.87
CA HIS A 212 -2.93 7.91 -3.25
C HIS A 212 -1.76 7.05 -3.74
N ASN A 213 -2.03 5.87 -4.31
CA ASN A 213 -1.02 5.08 -5.00
C ASN A 213 -0.95 5.51 -6.46
N ILE A 214 0.27 5.58 -7.01
CA ILE A 214 0.52 5.94 -8.42
C ILE A 214 0.93 4.68 -9.16
N LEU A 215 0.18 4.29 -10.18
CA LEU A 215 0.45 3.11 -11.00
C LEU A 215 0.91 3.55 -12.39
N LEU A 216 2.03 3.01 -12.85
CA LEU A 216 2.55 3.22 -14.19
C LEU A 216 2.31 1.96 -15.04
N TYR A 217 1.54 2.11 -16.11
CA TYR A 217 1.27 1.08 -17.09
C TYR A 217 2.04 1.35 -18.37
N GLN A 218 2.55 0.29 -19.01
CA GLN A 218 3.16 0.37 -20.32
C GLN A 218 2.12 0.04 -21.41
N LEU A 219 2.05 0.87 -22.45
CA LEU A 219 1.31 0.54 -23.67
C LEU A 219 2.22 -0.28 -24.61
N PRO A 220 1.70 -1.30 -25.33
CA PRO A 220 0.29 -1.67 -25.48
C PRO A 220 -0.25 -2.67 -24.44
N ALA A 221 0.57 -3.48 -23.77
CA ALA A 221 0.06 -4.58 -22.93
C ALA A 221 -0.77 -4.16 -21.69
N LEU A 222 -0.77 -2.88 -21.31
CA LEU A 222 -1.36 -2.35 -20.06
C LEU A 222 -0.85 -3.10 -18.81
N THR A 223 0.39 -3.58 -18.87
CA THR A 223 1.06 -4.22 -17.74
C THR A 223 1.57 -3.17 -16.78
N THR A 224 1.33 -3.38 -15.48
CA THR A 224 1.86 -2.51 -14.43
C THR A 224 3.39 -2.68 -14.38
N GLN A 225 4.14 -1.64 -14.73
CA GLN A 225 5.61 -1.66 -14.63
C GLN A 225 6.07 -1.26 -13.25
N GLN A 226 5.50 -0.19 -12.73
CA GLN A 226 5.92 0.39 -11.46
C GLN A 226 4.69 0.88 -10.71
N GLN A 227 4.75 0.71 -9.40
CA GLN A 227 3.76 1.23 -8.49
C GLN A 227 4.50 1.99 -7.40
N PHE A 228 4.05 3.21 -7.16
CA PHE A 228 4.53 4.07 -6.10
C PHE A 228 3.42 4.26 -5.08
N VAL A 229 3.81 4.31 -3.81
CA VAL A 229 2.90 4.61 -2.71
C VAL A 229 3.15 6.07 -2.36
N GLY A 230 2.19 6.95 -2.66
CA GLY A 230 2.33 8.37 -2.38
C GLY A 230 2.23 8.68 -0.88
N TYR A 231 1.30 8.02 -0.20
CA TYR A 231 1.11 8.14 1.24
C TYR A 231 1.08 6.77 1.92
N SER A 232 1.88 6.64 2.96
CA SER A 232 1.83 5.50 3.87
C SER A 232 1.23 6.00 5.17
N ASP A 233 0.13 5.36 5.58
CA ASP A 233 -0.44 5.56 6.90
C ASP A 233 0.54 5.05 7.98
N GLU A 234 0.11 5.08 9.25
CA GLU A 234 0.89 4.55 10.37
C GLU A 234 1.49 3.18 10.07
N VAL A 235 2.81 3.08 10.21
CA VAL A 235 3.52 1.83 9.98
C VAL A 235 3.61 1.07 11.29
N LEU A 236 3.03 -0.12 11.30
CA LEU A 236 2.93 -0.97 12.49
C LEU A 236 4.15 -1.89 12.61
N ASP A 237 4.58 -2.51 11.51
CA ASP A 237 5.75 -3.38 11.49
C ASP A 237 6.43 -3.40 10.11
N VAL A 238 7.75 -3.63 10.11
CA VAL A 238 8.60 -3.70 8.92
C VAL A 238 9.63 -4.78 9.10
N LYS A 239 9.83 -5.57 8.04
CA LYS A 239 10.82 -6.64 8.00
C LYS A 239 11.57 -6.63 6.68
N PHE A 240 12.85 -6.98 6.72
CA PHE A 240 13.64 -7.23 5.51
C PHE A 240 13.28 -8.58 4.90
N LEU A 241 13.27 -8.64 3.56
CA LEU A 241 12.90 -9.81 2.77
C LEU A 241 13.84 -9.97 1.57
N GLY A 242 14.00 -11.19 1.09
CA GLY A 242 14.80 -11.50 -0.09
C GLY A 242 16.26 -11.86 0.22
N LYS A 243 16.95 -12.38 -0.79
CA LYS A 243 18.38 -12.70 -0.68
C LYS A 243 19.18 -11.40 -0.54
N GLY A 244 19.91 -11.27 0.56
CA GLY A 244 20.70 -10.06 0.84
C GLY A 244 19.86 -8.84 1.25
N ASP A 245 18.66 -9.05 1.80
CA ASP A 245 17.76 -7.99 2.27
C ASP A 245 17.40 -6.98 1.16
N SER A 246 17.16 -7.47 -0.06
CA SER A 246 16.87 -6.64 -1.23
C SER A 246 15.51 -5.93 -1.18
N HIS A 247 14.56 -6.49 -0.44
CA HIS A 247 13.21 -5.96 -0.30
C HIS A 247 12.88 -5.67 1.17
N ILE A 248 11.92 -4.79 1.39
CA ILE A 248 11.30 -4.57 2.70
C ILE A 248 9.79 -4.79 2.59
N VAL A 249 9.22 -5.48 3.58
CA VAL A 249 7.77 -5.63 3.72
C VAL A 249 7.31 -4.70 4.82
N VAL A 250 6.26 -3.94 4.53
CA VAL A 250 5.71 -2.90 5.37
C VAL A 250 4.24 -3.20 5.65
N ALA A 251 3.92 -3.39 6.93
CA ALA A 251 2.56 -3.43 7.44
C ALA A 251 2.17 -2.04 7.93
N THR A 252 1.05 -1.55 7.43
CA THR A 252 0.48 -0.24 7.82
C THR A 252 -0.86 -0.46 8.52
N ASN A 253 -1.47 0.61 9.02
CA ASN A 253 -2.85 0.63 9.50
C ASN A 253 -3.91 0.42 8.39
N SER A 254 -3.56 -0.30 7.33
CA SER A 254 -4.45 -0.72 6.25
C SER A 254 -4.51 -2.25 6.19
N CYS A 255 -5.49 -2.77 5.44
CA CYS A 255 -5.60 -4.21 5.17
C CYS A 255 -4.58 -4.72 4.14
N GLN A 256 -3.75 -3.83 3.59
CA GLN A 256 -2.83 -4.12 2.52
C GLN A 256 -1.39 -4.19 3.03
N LEU A 257 -0.60 -5.08 2.43
CA LEU A 257 0.83 -5.15 2.66
C LEU A 257 1.58 -4.51 1.50
N LYS A 258 2.62 -3.74 1.83
CA LYS A 258 3.44 -3.03 0.84
C LYS A 258 4.83 -3.64 0.85
N VAL A 259 5.28 -4.16 -0.29
CA VAL A 259 6.62 -4.72 -0.46
C VAL A 259 7.42 -3.76 -1.33
N PHE A 260 8.44 -3.14 -0.78
CA PHE A 260 9.30 -2.23 -1.53
C PHE A 260 10.61 -2.92 -1.90
N GLU A 261 11.03 -2.75 -3.16
CA GLU A 261 12.38 -3.06 -3.59
C GLU A 261 13.30 -1.87 -3.27
N LEU A 262 14.39 -2.09 -2.54
CA LEU A 262 15.25 -1.00 -2.05
C LEU A 262 16.03 -0.27 -3.16
N LEU A 263 16.31 -0.95 -4.27
CA LEU A 263 17.10 -0.38 -5.37
C LEU A 263 16.25 0.52 -6.28
N THR A 264 15.05 0.07 -6.63
CA THR A 264 14.17 0.76 -7.59
C THR A 264 13.12 1.64 -6.91
N ASN A 265 12.92 1.47 -5.60
CA ASN A 265 11.78 1.99 -4.84
C ASN A 265 10.42 1.61 -5.45
N SER A 266 10.38 0.54 -6.25
CA SER A 266 9.13 -0.01 -6.74
C SER A 266 8.40 -0.69 -5.59
N CYS A 267 7.08 -0.47 -5.52
CA CYS A 267 6.23 -1.06 -4.49
C CYS A 267 5.29 -2.08 -5.11
N GLN A 268 5.27 -3.30 -4.59
CA GLN A 268 4.23 -4.27 -4.84
C GLN A 268 3.21 -4.23 -3.69
N ILE A 269 1.94 -3.94 -4.00
CA ILE A 269 0.86 -4.01 -3.01
C ILE A 269 0.20 -5.39 -3.03
N LEU A 270 0.11 -6.00 -1.86
CA LEU A 270 -0.49 -7.32 -1.64
C LEU A 270 -1.84 -7.17 -0.96
N TYR A 271 -2.81 -7.91 -1.50
CA TYR A 271 -4.19 -7.92 -1.02
C TYR A 271 -4.52 -9.31 -0.50
N GLY A 272 -5.21 -9.37 0.63
CA GLY A 272 -5.68 -10.62 1.20
C GLY A 272 -6.33 -10.47 2.57
N HIS A 273 -5.79 -9.62 3.42
CA HIS A 273 -6.45 -9.32 4.69
C HIS A 273 -7.67 -8.42 4.47
N THR A 274 -8.67 -8.55 5.33
CA THR A 274 -9.89 -7.71 5.28
C THR A 274 -9.83 -6.56 6.27
N ASP A 275 -8.95 -6.63 7.25
CA ASP A 275 -8.76 -5.63 8.31
C ASP A 275 -7.25 -5.37 8.51
N THR A 276 -6.90 -4.44 9.38
CA THR A 276 -5.53 -3.93 9.61
C THR A 276 -4.53 -5.05 9.91
N VAL A 277 -3.39 -5.03 9.22
CA VAL A 277 -2.29 -5.99 9.46
C VAL A 277 -1.42 -5.50 10.61
N LEU A 278 -1.34 -6.29 11.69
CA LEU A 278 -0.72 -5.84 12.94
C LEU A 278 0.78 -6.15 13.00
N THR A 279 1.19 -7.38 12.67
CA THR A 279 2.60 -7.78 12.76
C THR A 279 3.03 -8.68 11.62
N LEU A 280 4.33 -8.67 11.35
CA LEU A 280 4.98 -9.45 10.31
C LEU A 280 6.15 -10.23 10.92
N ASP A 281 6.43 -11.43 10.40
CA ASP A 281 7.72 -12.07 10.67
C ASP A 281 8.21 -12.84 9.45
N VAL A 282 9.53 -12.87 9.29
CA VAL A 282 10.19 -13.41 8.10
C VAL A 282 10.96 -14.67 8.50
N PHE A 283 10.88 -15.69 7.65
CA PHE A 283 11.65 -16.91 7.84
C PHE A 283 13.14 -16.64 7.58
N LYS A 284 14.04 -17.34 8.29
CA LYS A 284 15.50 -17.12 8.19
C LYS A 284 16.06 -17.29 6.76
N LYS A 285 15.38 -18.04 5.89
CA LYS A 285 15.76 -18.18 4.47
C LYS A 285 15.41 -16.95 3.62
N GLY A 286 14.53 -16.06 4.09
CA GLY A 286 14.16 -14.81 3.43
C GLY A 286 13.25 -14.96 2.21
N SER A 287 12.75 -16.17 1.91
CA SER A 287 11.83 -16.44 0.79
C SER A 287 10.36 -16.45 1.21
N LEU A 288 10.10 -16.70 2.49
CA LEU A 288 8.77 -16.77 3.06
C LEU A 288 8.65 -15.73 4.17
N PHE A 289 7.45 -15.20 4.35
CA PHE A 289 7.08 -14.43 5.53
C PHE A 289 5.62 -14.68 5.89
N ALA A 290 5.26 -14.39 7.15
CA ALA A 290 3.92 -14.53 7.64
C ALA A 290 3.39 -13.17 8.15
N SER A 291 2.08 -12.97 7.99
CA SER A 291 1.36 -11.79 8.46
C SER A 291 0.17 -12.19 9.31
N CYS A 292 -0.15 -11.36 10.29
CA CYS A 292 -1.37 -11.50 11.07
C CYS A 292 -2.14 -10.18 11.12
N ALA A 293 -3.46 -10.29 11.15
CA ALA A 293 -4.33 -9.13 11.11
C ALA A 293 -5.45 -9.20 12.14
N LYS A 294 -6.14 -8.06 12.28
CA LYS A 294 -7.29 -7.90 13.16
C LYS A 294 -8.52 -8.71 12.68
N ASP A 295 -8.52 -9.11 11.41
CA ASP A 295 -9.51 -10.02 10.78
C ASP A 295 -9.44 -11.47 11.29
N ARG A 296 -8.62 -11.75 12.31
CA ARG A 296 -8.43 -13.06 12.95
C ARG A 296 -7.76 -14.09 12.04
N SER A 297 -7.25 -13.65 10.90
CA SER A 297 -6.56 -14.50 9.93
C SER A 297 -5.05 -14.37 10.05
N VAL A 298 -4.40 -15.46 9.65
CA VAL A 298 -2.96 -15.59 9.53
C VAL A 298 -2.70 -15.95 8.08
N ARG A 299 -1.78 -15.24 7.44
CA ARG A 299 -1.42 -15.51 6.04
C ARG A 299 0.08 -15.75 5.92
N VAL A 300 0.46 -16.63 5.00
CA VAL A 300 1.85 -16.90 4.66
C VAL A 300 2.07 -16.59 3.19
N TRP A 301 3.12 -15.83 2.94
CA TRP A 301 3.46 -15.26 1.65
C TRP A 301 4.81 -15.81 1.20
N HIS A 302 4.90 -16.09 -0.10
CA HIS A 302 6.12 -16.53 -0.75
C HIS A 302 6.58 -15.48 -1.74
N MET A 303 7.83 -15.06 -1.61
CA MET A 303 8.55 -14.24 -2.57
C MET A 303 9.36 -15.15 -3.49
N ASP A 304 9.10 -15.06 -4.78
CA ASP A 304 9.95 -15.67 -5.78
C ASP A 304 11.28 -14.91 -5.90
N SER A 305 12.42 -15.61 -5.88
CA SER A 305 13.72 -14.96 -5.79
C SER A 305 14.15 -14.28 -7.08
N ASP A 306 13.60 -14.72 -8.21
CA ASP A 306 14.04 -14.31 -9.53
C ASP A 306 13.15 -13.19 -10.09
N SER A 307 11.84 -13.27 -9.85
CA SER A 307 10.88 -12.24 -10.25
C SER A 307 10.63 -11.17 -9.17
N GLY A 308 10.99 -11.43 -7.91
CA GLY A 308 10.65 -10.56 -6.77
C GLY A 308 9.16 -10.55 -6.43
N GLN A 309 8.32 -11.28 -7.16
CA GLN A 309 6.87 -11.26 -6.96
C GLN A 309 6.47 -12.03 -5.70
N VAL A 310 5.66 -11.38 -4.88
CA VAL A 310 5.08 -11.99 -3.68
C VAL A 310 3.65 -12.46 -3.92
N ARG A 311 3.33 -13.66 -3.42
CA ARG A 311 1.98 -14.25 -3.49
C ARG A 311 1.61 -14.97 -2.19
N CYS A 312 0.31 -15.01 -1.90
CA CYS A 312 -0.22 -15.72 -0.74
C CYS A 312 -0.22 -17.23 -1.02
N VAL A 313 0.42 -18.03 -0.17
CA VAL A 313 0.51 -19.49 -0.30
C VAL A 313 -0.40 -20.20 0.68
N ALA A 314 -0.56 -19.65 1.88
CA ALA A 314 -1.41 -20.27 2.89
C ALA A 314 -2.19 -19.23 3.70
N GLN A 315 -3.37 -19.64 4.16
CA GLN A 315 -4.27 -18.86 4.99
C GLN A 315 -4.74 -19.74 6.16
N GLY A 316 -4.72 -19.22 7.37
CA GLY A 316 -5.28 -19.87 8.56
C GLY A 316 -6.30 -18.96 9.21
N SER A 317 -7.44 -19.51 9.59
CA SER A 317 -8.45 -18.85 10.41
C SER A 317 -8.82 -19.76 11.57
N GLY A 318 -8.60 -19.30 12.79
CA GLY A 318 -8.93 -20.12 13.96
C GLY A 318 -8.84 -19.42 15.31
N HIS A 319 -8.41 -18.17 15.36
CA HIS A 319 -8.54 -17.35 16.56
C HIS A 319 -9.95 -16.77 16.65
N THR A 320 -10.45 -16.60 17.89
CA THR A 320 -11.77 -15.98 18.12
C THR A 320 -11.68 -14.46 18.10
N ASN A 321 -10.49 -13.91 18.39
CA ASN A 321 -10.22 -12.48 18.40
C ASN A 321 -8.97 -12.13 17.55
N ALA A 322 -8.70 -10.82 17.42
CA ALA A 322 -7.60 -10.29 16.61
C ALA A 322 -6.24 -10.92 16.97
N VAL A 323 -5.47 -11.28 15.94
CA VAL A 323 -4.15 -11.88 16.11
C VAL A 323 -3.12 -10.77 16.22
N GLY A 324 -2.59 -10.57 17.43
CA GLY A 324 -1.73 -9.44 17.76
C GLY A 324 -0.24 -9.68 17.52
N SER A 325 0.22 -10.92 17.47
CA SER A 325 1.64 -11.23 17.25
C SER A 325 1.87 -12.52 16.48
N ILE A 326 2.95 -12.55 15.70
CA ILE A 326 3.36 -13.70 14.90
C ILE A 326 4.86 -13.95 15.03
N ALA A 327 5.25 -15.22 15.04
CA ALA A 327 6.63 -15.64 15.02
C ALA A 327 6.83 -16.87 14.14
N CYS A 328 7.81 -16.82 13.25
CA CYS A 328 8.13 -17.87 12.30
C CYS A 328 9.24 -18.79 12.83
N SER A 329 9.21 -20.06 12.40
CA SER A 329 10.33 -20.99 12.60
C SER A 329 11.63 -20.43 12.00
N ARG A 330 12.71 -20.53 12.76
CA ARG A 330 14.03 -19.99 12.42
C ARG A 330 14.95 -21.02 11.75
N MET A 331 14.74 -22.32 11.94
CA MET A 331 15.58 -23.38 11.33
C MET A 331 14.89 -24.06 10.16
N LYS A 332 13.77 -24.75 10.40
CA LYS A 332 13.17 -25.66 9.41
C LYS A 332 12.14 -25.00 8.50
N ALA A 333 11.68 -23.80 8.83
CA ALA A 333 10.55 -23.12 8.17
C ALA A 333 9.29 -23.99 8.13
N SER A 334 9.05 -24.75 9.20
CA SER A 334 8.01 -25.79 9.24
C SER A 334 6.75 -25.40 10.00
N PHE A 335 6.77 -24.31 10.77
CA PHE A 335 5.61 -23.84 11.51
C PHE A 335 5.64 -22.33 11.74
N VAL A 336 4.49 -21.79 12.12
CA VAL A 336 4.26 -20.41 12.55
C VAL A 336 3.59 -20.44 13.91
N ALA A 337 4.01 -19.60 14.84
CA ALA A 337 3.35 -19.40 16.13
C ALA A 337 2.65 -18.05 16.15
N THR A 338 1.44 -17.99 16.70
CA THR A 338 0.64 -16.77 16.79
C THR A 338 0.14 -16.54 18.21
N GLY A 339 0.15 -15.28 18.63
CA GLY A 339 -0.48 -14.81 19.86
C GLY A 339 -1.68 -13.93 19.53
N SER A 340 -2.79 -14.14 20.22
CA SER A 340 -4.03 -13.37 20.01
C SER A 340 -4.49 -12.68 21.28
N GLN A 341 -5.37 -11.70 21.09
CA GLN A 341 -6.13 -11.04 22.14
C GLN A 341 -7.13 -11.99 22.84
N ASP A 342 -7.39 -13.17 22.27
CA ASP A 342 -8.18 -14.23 22.92
C ASP A 342 -7.44 -14.94 24.08
N CYS A 343 -6.26 -14.42 24.46
CA CYS A 343 -5.38 -14.97 25.50
C CYS A 343 -4.77 -16.33 25.16
N THR A 344 -4.91 -16.80 23.91
CA THR A 344 -4.35 -18.07 23.44
C THR A 344 -3.11 -17.87 22.59
N VAL A 345 -2.26 -18.90 22.60
CA VAL A 345 -1.16 -19.05 21.65
C VAL A 345 -1.45 -20.28 20.80
N LYS A 346 -1.32 -20.12 19.48
CA LYS A 346 -1.53 -21.19 18.51
C LYS A 346 -0.26 -21.46 17.72
N VAL A 347 -0.03 -22.72 17.40
CA VAL A 347 1.07 -23.15 16.51
C VAL A 347 0.45 -23.79 15.28
N TRP A 348 0.84 -23.32 14.10
CA TRP A 348 0.33 -23.71 12.80
C TRP A 348 1.44 -24.43 12.05
N ASP A 349 1.21 -25.66 11.61
CA ASP A 349 2.19 -26.38 10.80
C ASP A 349 2.11 -25.91 9.35
N LEU A 350 3.29 -25.74 8.74
CA LEU A 350 3.44 -25.43 7.33
C LEU A 350 3.77 -26.71 6.56
N PRO A 351 3.05 -27.01 5.48
CA PRO A 351 3.39 -28.15 4.62
C PRO A 351 4.74 -27.93 3.94
N ALA A 352 5.54 -28.99 3.82
CA ALA A 352 6.93 -28.92 3.31
C ALA A 352 7.04 -28.35 1.89
N ASP A 353 6.03 -28.55 1.05
CA ASP A 353 6.00 -28.05 -0.33
C ASP A 353 5.17 -26.76 -0.43
N CYS A 354 5.72 -25.63 0.01
CA CYS A 354 5.16 -24.30 -0.28
C CYS A 354 5.58 -23.78 -1.69
N SER A 355 5.62 -24.68 -2.69
CA SER A 355 5.95 -24.34 -4.08
C SER A 355 4.77 -23.71 -4.81
N ALA A 356 5.05 -23.14 -5.99
CA ALA A 356 4.30 -22.02 -6.50
C ALA A 356 2.92 -22.29 -7.10
N GLU A 357 2.58 -23.55 -7.27
CA GLU A 357 1.59 -23.97 -8.26
C GLU A 357 0.28 -24.49 -7.64
N GLY A 358 0.16 -24.46 -6.32
CA GLY A 358 -1.09 -24.77 -5.62
C GLY A 358 -1.78 -23.50 -5.14
N GLY A 359 -3.10 -23.41 -5.32
CA GLY A 359 -3.92 -22.35 -4.73
C GLY A 359 -3.77 -22.22 -3.21
N ILE A 360 -4.46 -21.24 -2.62
CA ILE A 360 -4.31 -20.88 -1.19
C ILE A 360 -4.61 -22.10 -0.30
N ARG A 361 -3.60 -22.59 0.42
CA ARG A 361 -3.74 -23.73 1.34
C ARG A 361 -4.29 -23.27 2.68
N GLN A 362 -5.27 -24.00 3.23
CA GLN A 362 -5.79 -23.71 4.56
C GLN A 362 -4.87 -24.32 5.63
N LEU A 363 -4.42 -23.50 6.59
CA LEU A 363 -3.58 -23.92 7.71
C LEU A 363 -4.43 -24.43 8.86
N THR A 364 -4.04 -25.56 9.43
CA THR A 364 -4.62 -26.12 10.64
C THR A 364 -3.72 -25.83 11.84
N ALA A 365 -4.33 -25.48 12.98
CA ALA A 365 -3.58 -25.28 14.22
C ALA A 365 -3.21 -26.65 14.81
N ARG A 366 -1.91 -26.89 14.97
CA ARG A 366 -1.36 -28.09 15.63
C ARG A 366 -1.70 -28.10 17.12
N ALA A 367 -1.56 -26.95 17.77
CA ALA A 367 -1.77 -26.81 19.20
C ALA A 367 -2.43 -25.47 19.51
N THR A 368 -3.32 -25.46 20.50
CA THR A 368 -4.00 -24.26 20.99
C THR A 368 -3.96 -24.29 22.50
N GLU A 369 -3.20 -23.38 23.10
CA GLU A 369 -3.05 -23.32 24.57
C GLU A 369 -3.53 -21.98 25.10
N LYS A 370 -4.24 -22.01 26.23
CA LYS A 370 -4.56 -20.79 26.98
C LYS A 370 -3.29 -20.31 27.68
N ALA A 371 -2.60 -19.36 27.05
CA ALA A 371 -1.30 -18.93 27.49
C ALA A 371 -1.39 -17.97 28.69
N HIS A 372 -2.34 -17.04 28.69
CA HIS A 372 -2.39 -15.94 29.68
C HIS A 372 -3.84 -15.64 30.12
N ASP A 373 -3.98 -14.73 31.09
CA ASP A 373 -5.29 -14.22 31.53
C ASP A 373 -5.67 -12.88 30.86
N LYS A 374 -4.71 -12.29 30.13
CA LYS A 374 -4.87 -11.07 29.33
C LYS A 374 -4.22 -11.24 27.97
N ASP A 375 -4.43 -10.25 27.11
CA ASP A 375 -3.92 -10.16 25.76
C ASP A 375 -2.43 -10.51 25.65
N VAL A 376 -2.09 -11.30 24.63
CA VAL A 376 -0.71 -11.67 24.28
C VAL A 376 -0.19 -10.63 23.30
N ASN A 377 0.77 -9.82 23.74
CA ASN A 377 1.32 -8.72 22.95
C ASN A 377 2.42 -9.16 22.00
N SER A 378 3.21 -10.15 22.40
CA SER A 378 4.38 -10.59 21.63
C SER A 378 4.65 -12.07 21.83
N VAL A 379 5.01 -12.72 20.73
CA VAL A 379 5.46 -14.11 20.69
C VAL A 379 6.81 -14.13 19.98
N ALA A 380 7.73 -14.96 20.46
CA ALA A 380 9.02 -15.17 19.84
C ALA A 380 9.35 -16.66 19.80
N VAL A 381 9.94 -17.12 18.70
CA VAL A 381 10.47 -18.47 18.55
C VAL A 381 11.97 -18.43 18.73
N SER A 382 12.50 -19.39 19.48
CA SER A 382 13.93 -19.54 19.70
C SER A 382 14.69 -19.90 18.42
N PRO A 383 15.99 -19.56 18.31
CA PRO A 383 16.80 -19.87 17.14
C PRO A 383 16.92 -21.37 16.81
N ASN A 384 16.60 -22.26 17.76
CA ASN A 384 16.67 -23.71 17.60
C ASN A 384 15.31 -24.38 17.32
N ASP A 385 14.23 -23.60 17.17
CA ASP A 385 12.84 -24.06 16.98
C ASP A 385 12.25 -24.91 18.13
N LYS A 386 12.94 -25.07 19.26
CA LYS A 386 12.49 -25.92 20.38
C LYS A 386 11.70 -25.17 21.44
N LEU A 387 11.99 -23.87 21.61
CA LEU A 387 11.37 -23.04 22.63
C LEU A 387 10.53 -21.93 21.98
N LEU A 388 9.44 -21.58 22.65
CA LEU A 388 8.56 -20.46 22.34
C LEU A 388 8.44 -19.58 23.58
N ALA A 389 8.47 -18.27 23.43
CA ALA A 389 8.19 -17.34 24.51
C ALA A 389 6.98 -16.47 24.17
N SER A 390 6.14 -16.20 25.16
CA SER A 390 4.98 -15.31 25.06
C SER A 390 5.07 -14.21 26.12
N GLY A 391 4.77 -12.97 25.73
CA GLY A 391 4.66 -11.82 26.62
C GLY A 391 3.24 -11.29 26.64
N SER A 392 2.72 -11.00 27.83
CA SER A 392 1.34 -10.57 28.02
C SER A 392 1.23 -9.30 28.86
N GLN A 393 0.09 -8.63 28.72
CA GLN A 393 -0.32 -7.52 29.57
C GLN A 393 -0.56 -7.92 31.04
N ASP A 394 -0.62 -9.21 31.35
CA ASP A 394 -0.73 -9.74 32.72
C ASP A 394 0.54 -9.55 33.58
N ARG A 395 1.58 -8.91 33.02
CA ARG A 395 2.91 -8.63 33.64
C ARG A 395 3.86 -9.83 33.67
N THR A 396 3.48 -10.92 33.03
CA THR A 396 4.29 -12.14 32.96
C THR A 396 4.76 -12.39 31.53
N ALA A 397 5.92 -13.04 31.43
CA ALA A 397 6.32 -13.73 30.22
C ALA A 397 6.38 -15.23 30.51
N LYS A 398 5.98 -16.07 29.57
CA LYS A 398 5.98 -17.53 29.72
C LYS A 398 6.87 -18.18 28.67
N LEU A 399 7.56 -19.24 29.08
CA LEU A 399 8.39 -20.07 28.20
C LEU A 399 7.71 -21.41 27.98
N TRP A 400 7.66 -21.84 26.73
CA TRP A 400 7.01 -23.07 26.30
C TRP A 400 7.97 -23.95 25.51
N SER A 401 7.81 -25.26 25.64
CA SER A 401 8.49 -26.26 24.82
C SER A 401 7.64 -26.64 23.62
N LEU A 402 8.27 -26.71 22.45
CA LEU A 402 7.68 -27.14 21.18
C LEU A 402 8.11 -28.55 20.77
N THR A 403 8.79 -29.29 21.65
CA THR A 403 9.40 -30.60 21.31
C THR A 403 8.43 -31.78 21.37
N GLY A 404 7.22 -31.60 21.90
CA GLY A 404 6.19 -32.64 21.95
C GLY A 404 5.31 -32.66 20.69
N GLU A 405 5.02 -33.86 20.18
CA GLU A 405 3.99 -34.01 19.15
C GLU A 405 2.63 -33.57 19.72
N GLY A 406 2.09 -32.47 19.20
CA GLY A 406 0.73 -32.00 19.48
C GLY A 406 0.51 -31.13 20.73
N THR A 407 1.49 -30.98 21.63
CA THR A 407 1.30 -30.16 22.86
C THR A 407 2.41 -29.14 23.08
N VAL A 408 2.01 -27.94 23.50
CA VAL A 408 2.92 -26.85 23.85
C VAL A 408 3.06 -26.84 25.37
N GLY A 409 4.12 -27.46 25.88
CA GLY A 409 4.32 -27.65 27.32
C GLY A 409 4.90 -26.40 28.00
N LEU A 410 4.29 -25.92 29.08
CA LEU A 410 4.83 -24.80 29.86
C LEU A 410 6.12 -25.22 30.59
N LEU A 411 7.22 -24.53 30.33
CA LEU A 411 8.51 -24.76 31.00
C LEU A 411 8.71 -23.87 32.22
N GLY A 412 8.29 -22.60 32.13
CA GLY A 412 8.49 -21.64 33.20
C GLY A 412 7.80 -20.30 32.99
N VAL A 413 7.69 -19.53 34.07
CA VAL A 413 7.02 -18.23 34.10
C VAL A 413 7.98 -17.18 34.66
N PHE A 414 8.27 -16.16 33.86
CA PHE A 414 9.08 -15.01 34.26
C PHE A 414 8.19 -13.98 34.96
N ARG A 415 8.43 -13.77 36.25
CA ARG A 415 7.75 -12.77 37.08
C ARG A 415 8.76 -11.74 37.57
N GLY A 416 8.47 -10.46 37.35
CA GLY A 416 9.31 -9.37 37.88
C GLY A 416 9.07 -7.99 37.27
N HIS A 417 8.31 -7.89 36.18
CA HIS A 417 7.86 -6.61 35.63
C HIS A 417 6.73 -6.00 36.45
N ARG A 418 6.72 -4.67 36.57
CA ARG A 418 5.68 -3.95 37.33
C ARG A 418 4.43 -3.72 36.48
N ARG A 419 4.60 -3.60 35.15
CA ARG A 419 3.55 -3.40 34.16
C ARG A 419 3.59 -4.49 33.07
N GLY A 420 2.63 -4.44 32.15
CA GLY A 420 2.51 -5.42 31.07
C GLY A 420 3.78 -5.54 30.22
N VAL A 421 4.06 -6.74 29.74
CA VAL A 421 5.18 -7.02 28.83
C VAL A 421 4.72 -6.73 27.41
N TRP A 422 5.49 -5.93 26.66
CA TRP A 422 5.16 -5.52 25.30
C TRP A 422 5.88 -6.36 24.26
N ALA A 423 7.19 -6.54 24.40
CA ALA A 423 7.98 -7.33 23.46
C ALA A 423 8.83 -8.37 24.18
N VAL A 424 9.02 -9.49 23.51
CA VAL A 424 9.86 -10.60 23.94
C VAL A 424 10.79 -10.98 22.79
N CYS A 425 12.08 -11.18 23.06
CA CYS A 425 13.05 -11.56 22.04
C CYS A 425 14.10 -12.52 22.61
N PHE A 426 14.40 -13.59 21.89
CA PHE A 426 15.49 -14.50 22.25
C PHE A 426 16.83 -13.95 21.80
N SER A 427 17.89 -14.19 22.58
CA SER A 427 19.24 -14.01 22.08
C SER A 427 19.55 -15.07 21.00
N PRO A 428 20.20 -14.69 19.88
CA PRO A 428 20.57 -15.63 18.83
C PRO A 428 21.71 -16.59 19.24
N VAL A 429 22.48 -16.26 20.27
CA VAL A 429 23.68 -17.01 20.69
C VAL A 429 23.59 -17.48 22.14
N ASP A 430 23.10 -16.63 23.04
CA ASP A 430 23.04 -16.94 24.47
C ASP A 430 21.69 -17.58 24.84
N GLN A 431 21.67 -18.43 25.88
CA GLN A 431 20.44 -19.06 26.40
C GLN A 431 19.64 -18.09 27.26
N VAL A 432 19.12 -17.06 26.60
CA VAL A 432 18.65 -15.84 27.22
C VAL A 432 17.37 -15.35 26.57
N LEU A 433 16.49 -14.79 27.39
CA LEU A 433 15.32 -14.05 26.96
C LEU A 433 15.41 -12.57 27.36
N ALA A 434 15.18 -11.67 26.41
CA ALA A 434 14.96 -10.26 26.66
C ALA A 434 13.47 -9.94 26.67
N THR A 435 13.02 -9.14 27.65
CA THR A 435 11.63 -8.68 27.74
C THR A 435 11.57 -7.19 28.04
N THR A 436 10.70 -6.47 27.34
CA THR A 436 10.45 -5.04 27.56
C THR A 436 9.07 -4.83 28.15
N SER A 437 8.94 -3.89 29.08
CA SER A 437 7.69 -3.59 29.77
C SER A 437 7.32 -2.12 29.69
N ALA A 438 6.01 -1.86 29.85
CA ALA A 438 5.45 -0.51 29.96
C ALA A 438 5.90 0.26 31.21
N ASP A 439 6.68 -0.37 32.10
CA ASP A 439 7.30 0.29 33.25
C ASP A 439 8.61 1.02 32.89
N GLY A 440 9.00 1.03 31.61
CA GLY A 440 10.21 1.67 31.11
C GLY A 440 11.47 0.83 31.31
N THR A 441 11.33 -0.43 31.76
CA THR A 441 12.46 -1.33 31.97
C THR A 441 12.54 -2.42 30.91
N ALA A 442 13.77 -2.70 30.47
CA ALA A 442 14.12 -3.92 29.77
C ALA A 442 14.76 -4.89 30.78
N LYS A 443 14.24 -6.12 30.85
CA LYS A 443 14.75 -7.18 31.72
C LYS A 443 15.24 -8.35 30.88
N LEU A 444 16.13 -9.10 31.52
CA LEU A 444 16.94 -10.11 30.89
C LEU A 444 16.94 -11.34 31.78
N TRP A 445 16.65 -12.48 31.17
CA TRP A 445 16.32 -13.70 31.90
C TRP A 445 17.21 -14.85 31.42
N SER A 446 17.78 -15.58 32.38
CA SER A 446 18.41 -16.86 32.08
C SER A 446 17.33 -17.91 31.79
N LEU A 447 17.49 -18.69 30.72
CA LEU A 447 16.58 -19.79 30.41
C LEU A 447 16.78 -21.01 31.33
N GLN A 448 17.91 -21.10 32.05
CA GLN A 448 18.21 -22.21 32.95
C GLN A 448 17.53 -22.05 34.31
N ASP A 449 17.65 -20.86 34.91
CA ASP A 449 17.21 -20.62 36.30
C ASP A 449 15.95 -19.77 36.39
N PHE A 450 15.42 -19.28 35.27
CA PHE A 450 14.33 -18.30 35.19
C PHE A 450 14.55 -17.02 36.02
N SER A 451 15.79 -16.78 36.45
CA SER A 451 16.17 -15.65 37.27
C SER A 451 16.32 -14.40 36.42
N CYS A 452 15.90 -13.25 36.98
CA CYS A 452 16.17 -11.96 36.37
C CYS A 452 17.66 -11.66 36.59
N LEU A 453 18.45 -11.76 35.54
CA LEU A 453 19.80 -11.25 35.56
C LEU A 453 19.69 -9.72 35.58
N LYS A 454 20.41 -9.06 36.50
CA LYS A 454 20.55 -7.59 36.42
C LYS A 454 21.18 -7.25 35.08
N VAL A 455 20.58 -6.25 34.41
CA VAL A 455 20.82 -5.71 33.07
C VAL A 455 22.16 -6.09 32.44
N ILE A 456 22.22 -7.23 31.75
CA ILE A 456 23.32 -7.58 30.85
C ILE A 456 22.81 -8.57 29.78
N PHE A 457 22.54 -8.24 28.48
CA PHE A 457 22.63 -9.20 27.33
C PHE A 457 22.98 -8.73 25.91
N VAL A 458 23.94 -9.48 25.38
CA VAL A 458 25.03 -9.15 24.50
C VAL A 458 24.54 -9.58 23.00
N SER A 459 24.75 -8.86 21.85
CA SER A 459 24.85 -9.28 20.38
C SER A 459 26.13 -10.00 19.81
N ARG A 460 25.95 -11.21 19.22
CA ARG A 460 26.72 -12.45 19.54
C ARG A 460 26.60 -12.89 20.99
N GLY A 461 26.00 -12.02 21.77
CA GLY A 461 26.72 -11.61 22.94
C GLY A 461 27.58 -10.27 22.96
N THR A 462 27.25 -9.06 22.46
CA THR A 462 27.75 -7.69 22.78
C THR A 462 26.74 -6.48 22.93
N GLN A 463 25.77 -6.20 22.05
CA GLN A 463 24.87 -4.99 22.05
C GLN A 463 23.34 -5.26 22.03
N LEU A 464 22.51 -4.31 22.50
CA LEU A 464 21.02 -4.35 22.55
C LEU A 464 20.47 -3.01 22.07
N LEU A 465 19.50 -3.07 21.16
CA LEU A 465 18.76 -1.91 20.70
C LEU A 465 17.39 -1.87 21.39
N THR A 466 17.04 -0.74 22.00
CA THR A 466 15.74 -0.53 22.63
C THR A 466 15.06 0.70 22.04
N SER A 467 13.81 0.60 21.66
CA SER A 467 12.94 1.74 21.33
C SER A 467 12.12 2.15 22.54
N GLY A 468 11.91 3.46 22.68
CA GLY A 468 11.00 4.05 23.66
C GLY A 468 9.76 4.67 23.01
N SER A 469 8.73 4.88 23.82
CA SER A 469 7.60 5.75 23.46
C SER A 469 8.01 7.21 23.25
N ASP A 470 9.19 7.58 23.72
CA ASP A 470 9.66 8.96 23.76
C ASP A 470 10.41 9.33 22.48
N GLY A 471 10.30 8.52 21.41
CA GLY A 471 11.01 8.67 20.14
C GLY A 471 12.47 8.22 20.15
N LEU A 472 13.06 8.08 21.34
CA LEU A 472 14.46 7.70 21.48
C LEU A 472 14.71 6.23 21.16
N VAL A 473 15.72 5.98 20.34
CA VAL A 473 16.30 4.65 20.15
C VAL A 473 17.66 4.62 20.85
N LYS A 474 17.81 3.71 21.81
CA LYS A 474 19.04 3.58 22.60
C LYS A 474 19.76 2.29 22.22
N LEU A 475 21.03 2.43 21.89
CA LEU A 475 21.97 1.33 21.71
C LEU A 475 22.76 1.15 23.00
N TRP A 476 22.68 -0.05 23.55
CA TRP A 476 23.35 -0.45 24.77
C TRP A 476 24.47 -1.41 24.42
N THR A 477 25.64 -1.23 25.04
CA THR A 477 26.62 -2.31 25.15
C THR A 477 26.36 -3.00 26.45
N ILE A 478 26.31 -4.31 26.37
CA ILE A 478 25.87 -5.08 27.50
C ILE A 478 26.98 -5.44 28.44
N LYS A 479 28.18 -5.71 27.91
CA LYS A 479 29.32 -6.07 28.76
C LYS A 479 29.58 -4.99 29.81
N THR A 480 29.38 -3.73 29.41
CA THR A 480 29.55 -2.56 30.28
C THR A 480 28.25 -2.06 30.89
N ASN A 481 27.09 -2.53 30.42
CA ASN A 481 25.77 -1.99 30.76
C ASN A 481 25.70 -0.46 30.56
N GLU A 482 26.36 0.03 29.52
CA GLU A 482 26.42 1.44 29.19
C GLU A 482 25.62 1.71 27.92
N CYS A 483 24.93 2.85 27.89
CA CYS A 483 24.33 3.35 26.67
C CYS A 483 25.45 3.91 25.78
N VAL A 484 25.71 3.25 24.67
CA VAL A 484 26.74 3.65 23.69
C VAL A 484 26.27 4.88 22.93
N LYS A 485 25.02 4.84 22.46
CA LYS A 485 24.47 5.87 21.58
C LYS A 485 22.98 6.00 21.84
N THR A 486 22.54 7.24 21.94
CA THR A 486 21.12 7.59 21.86
C THR A 486 20.90 8.23 20.50
N LEU A 487 20.00 7.65 19.72
CA LEU A 487 19.56 8.15 18.44
C LEU A 487 18.26 8.92 18.66
N ASP A 488 18.35 10.24 18.49
CA ASP A 488 17.24 11.18 18.61
C ASP A 488 16.94 11.78 17.23
N ALA A 489 16.49 10.93 16.32
CA ALA A 489 16.11 11.33 14.97
C ALA A 489 14.59 11.45 14.81
N HIS A 490 13.83 11.18 15.88
CA HIS A 490 12.41 10.85 15.82
C HIS A 490 11.63 11.71 16.80
N GLN A 491 10.58 12.37 16.31
CA GLN A 491 9.75 13.28 17.11
C GLN A 491 8.62 12.56 17.86
N ASP A 492 8.32 11.33 17.46
CA ASP A 492 7.13 10.60 17.87
C ASP A 492 7.46 9.15 18.29
N LYS A 493 6.46 8.42 18.79
CA LYS A 493 6.62 7.06 19.32
C LYS A 493 7.28 6.12 18.31
N VAL A 494 8.21 5.28 18.77
CA VAL A 494 8.80 4.24 17.93
C VAL A 494 8.13 2.90 18.21
N TRP A 495 7.38 2.39 17.24
CA TRP A 495 6.57 1.16 17.40
C TRP A 495 7.31 -0.13 17.07
N GLY A 496 8.30 -0.06 16.18
CA GLY A 496 9.02 -1.25 15.74
C GLY A 496 10.45 -0.96 15.31
N LEU A 497 11.26 -2.00 15.45
CA LEU A 497 12.68 -2.01 15.11
C LEU A 497 12.98 -3.33 14.41
N HIS A 498 13.71 -3.27 13.30
CA HIS A 498 14.20 -4.47 12.64
C HIS A 498 15.61 -4.27 12.08
N ALA A 499 16.52 -5.17 12.41
CA ALA A 499 17.88 -5.17 11.90
C ALA A 499 18.01 -6.07 10.67
N SER A 500 18.88 -5.67 9.74
CA SER A 500 19.33 -6.51 8.62
C SER A 500 20.07 -7.73 9.17
N ARG A 501 20.09 -8.80 8.38
CA ARG A 501 20.75 -10.06 8.75
C ARG A 501 22.26 -9.92 9.02
N VAL A 502 22.90 -8.91 8.43
CA VAL A 502 24.34 -8.63 8.58
C VAL A 502 24.60 -7.59 9.69
N ASP A 503 23.55 -7.15 10.40
CA ASP A 503 23.58 -6.14 11.47
C ASP A 503 24.17 -4.77 11.05
N THR A 504 24.33 -4.51 9.74
CA THR A 504 24.87 -3.26 9.20
C THR A 504 23.83 -2.15 9.05
N LEU A 505 22.57 -2.55 8.83
CA LEU A 505 21.43 -1.67 8.62
C LEU A 505 20.34 -2.02 9.63
N PHE A 506 19.66 -1.01 10.17
CA PHE A 506 18.42 -1.22 10.92
C PHE A 506 17.37 -0.22 10.47
N VAL A 507 16.11 -0.64 10.52
CA VAL A 507 14.94 0.18 10.21
C VAL A 507 14.25 0.49 11.52
N VAL A 508 13.93 1.77 11.71
CA VAL A 508 13.15 2.29 12.83
C VAL A 508 11.79 2.74 12.33
N LEU A 509 10.73 2.41 13.09
CA LEU A 509 9.35 2.73 12.73
C LEU A 509 8.74 3.78 13.62
N LEU A 510 8.14 4.79 13.00
CA LEU A 510 7.51 5.95 13.64
C LEU A 510 6.00 5.79 13.73
N GLY A 511 5.42 6.22 14.85
CA GLY A 511 4.00 6.46 15.03
C GLY A 511 3.64 7.92 14.76
N LEU A 512 3.16 8.19 13.54
CA LEU A 512 2.40 9.35 13.04
C LEU A 512 3.08 10.62 12.48
N LEU A 513 2.32 11.15 11.51
CA LEU A 513 2.31 12.42 10.76
C LEU A 513 3.33 12.71 9.68
N LYS A 514 4.47 12.01 9.60
CA LYS A 514 5.28 11.98 8.37
C LYS A 514 5.77 10.57 8.14
N GLY A 515 5.22 9.89 7.13
CA GLY A 515 5.64 8.56 6.69
C GLY A 515 7.05 8.55 6.10
N SER A 516 8.06 8.91 6.89
CA SER A 516 9.47 8.79 6.53
C SER A 516 10.02 7.48 7.07
N LEU A 517 10.20 6.50 6.18
CA LEU A 517 11.13 5.38 6.41
C LEU A 517 12.55 5.94 6.39
N SER A 518 13.17 6.11 7.55
CA SER A 518 14.60 6.44 7.63
C SER A 518 15.40 5.14 7.72
N VAL A 519 16.04 4.75 6.61
CA VAL A 519 17.09 3.72 6.65
C VAL A 519 18.37 4.40 7.11
N THR A 520 18.76 4.19 8.36
CA THR A 520 20.02 4.72 8.89
C THR A 520 21.10 3.65 8.79
N GLN A 521 22.20 3.97 8.10
CA GLN A 521 23.44 3.20 8.19
C GLN A 521 24.09 3.43 9.56
N THR A 522 24.65 2.36 10.12
CA THR A 522 25.27 2.33 11.45
C THR A 522 26.47 3.25 11.58
#